data_AF-X0TGJ0-F1
#
_entry.id   AF-X0TGJ0-F1
#
_cell.length_a   1.000
_cell.length_b   1.000
_cell.length_c   1.000
_cell.angle_alpha   90.00
_cell.angle_beta   90.00
_cell.angle_gamma   90.00
#
_symmetry.space_group_name_H-M   'P 1'
#
loop_
_entity.id
_entity.type
_entity.pdbx_description
1 polymer ?
#
loop_
_entity_poly.entity_id
_entity_poly.type
_entity_poly.pdbx_seq_one_letter_code
_entity_poly.pdbx_strand_id
1 'polypeptide(L)'
;AALSLVGSTVTLTGQLYASATPNNTFTPVAGTQVILAPAFTGLIAIGTISNGVTTGLSIPVTPQTRLLYVVSASATGLTLINTVQGYWSGAVAIQ
;
A
#
# COMPACT_ATOMS: atom_id res chain seq x y z
N ALA A 1 14.03 -15.13 10.54
CA ALA A 1 15.32 -14.86 9.84
C ALA A 1 15.26 -13.48 9.21
N ALA A 2 16.40 -12.79 9.07
CA ALA A 2 16.50 -11.55 8.30
C ALA A 2 16.28 -11.83 6.80
N LEU A 3 15.63 -10.93 6.08
CA LEU A 3 15.37 -11.07 4.64
C LEU A 3 16.47 -10.36 3.86
N SER A 4 17.11 -11.06 2.93
CA SER A 4 18.08 -10.46 2.01
C SER A 4 17.40 -10.05 0.71
N LEU A 5 17.43 -8.76 0.43
CA LEU A 5 17.05 -8.12 -0.83
C LEU A 5 18.27 -7.47 -1.50
N VAL A 6 19.47 -8.04 -1.32
CA VAL A 6 20.68 -7.49 -1.96
C VAL A 6 20.51 -7.52 -3.48
N GLY A 7 20.63 -6.35 -4.11
CA GLY A 7 20.41 -6.20 -5.55
C GLY A 7 18.94 -6.06 -5.98
N SER A 8 18.01 -6.00 -5.02
CA SER A 8 16.57 -5.80 -5.25
C SER A 8 16.02 -4.71 -4.33
N THR A 9 15.03 -3.97 -4.82
CA THR A 9 14.30 -2.97 -4.02
C THR A 9 12.81 -3.24 -4.13
N VAL A 10 12.16 -3.42 -3.00
CA VAL A 10 10.70 -3.59 -2.89
C VAL A 10 10.09 -2.30 -2.38
N THR A 11 9.12 -1.79 -3.14
CA THR A 11 8.34 -0.60 -2.80
C THR A 11 6.90 -1.00 -2.54
N LEU A 12 6.31 -0.46 -1.47
CA LEU A 12 4.91 -0.66 -1.14
C LEU A 12 4.11 0.60 -1.49
N THR A 13 2.99 0.41 -2.19
CA THR A 13 2.08 1.48 -2.56
C THR A 13 0.67 1.15 -2.09
N GLY A 14 0.09 2.03 -1.28
CA GLY A 14 -1.30 2.00 -0.87
C GLY A 14 -2.16 2.90 -1.78
N GLN A 15 -3.39 2.47 -2.04
CA GLN A 15 -4.38 3.22 -2.83
C GLN A 15 -5.78 2.90 -2.34
N LEU A 16 -6.61 3.92 -2.12
CA LEU A 16 -8.03 3.72 -1.84
C LEU A 16 -8.81 3.61 -3.16
N TYR A 17 -9.72 2.66 -3.22
CA TYR A 17 -10.68 2.49 -4.30
C TYR A 17 -12.11 2.57 -3.76
N ALA A 18 -13.03 3.02 -4.60
CA ALA A 18 -14.44 3.15 -4.27
C ALA A 18 -15.33 2.51 -5.35
N SER A 19 -16.45 1.97 -4.91
CA SER A 19 -17.53 1.47 -5.76
C SER A 19 -18.79 2.25 -5.36
N ALA A 20 -19.09 3.34 -6.08
CA ALA A 20 -20.21 4.23 -5.78
C ALA A 20 -21.56 3.59 -6.12
N THR A 21 -21.61 2.86 -7.24
CA THR A 21 -22.66 1.87 -7.51
C THR A 21 -22.24 0.55 -6.85
N PRO A 22 -23.01 -0.04 -5.92
CA PRO A 22 -22.57 -1.18 -5.11
C PRO A 22 -22.54 -2.51 -5.91
N ASN A 23 -21.71 -2.57 -6.96
CA ASN A 23 -21.61 -3.65 -7.94
C ASN A 23 -20.25 -4.37 -7.91
N ASN A 24 -19.40 -4.07 -6.93
CA ASN A 24 -18.03 -4.59 -6.78
C ASN A 24 -17.06 -4.23 -7.93
N THR A 25 -17.40 -3.23 -8.75
CA THR A 25 -16.43 -2.59 -9.64
C THR A 25 -15.87 -1.37 -8.92
N PHE A 26 -14.55 -1.34 -8.74
CA PHE A 26 -13.85 -0.35 -7.93
C PHE A 26 -12.98 0.55 -8.80
N THR A 27 -13.07 1.86 -8.59
CA THR A 27 -12.22 2.87 -9.23
C THR A 27 -11.34 3.56 -8.20
N PRO A 28 -10.08 3.93 -8.55
CA PRO A 28 -9.18 4.57 -7.61
C PRO A 28 -9.71 5.95 -7.21
N VAL A 29 -9.69 6.26 -5.91
CA VAL A 29 -10.01 7.58 -5.39
C VAL A 29 -8.80 8.49 -5.61
N ALA A 30 -8.97 9.52 -6.44
CA ALA A 30 -7.90 10.45 -6.79
C ALA A 30 -7.28 11.11 -5.55
N GLY A 31 -5.95 11.27 -5.56
CA GLY A 31 -5.21 11.89 -4.47
C GLY A 31 -4.99 11.02 -3.23
N THR A 32 -5.46 9.76 -3.20
CA THR A 32 -5.29 8.87 -2.04
C THR A 32 -4.10 7.92 -2.13
N GLN A 33 -3.33 7.97 -3.22
CA GLN A 33 -2.13 7.15 -3.35
C GLN A 33 -1.12 7.53 -2.27
N VAL A 34 -0.50 6.51 -1.67
CA VAL A 34 0.61 6.68 -0.72
C VAL A 34 1.70 5.66 -1.05
N ILE A 35 2.93 6.16 -1.24
CA ILE A 35 4.12 5.32 -1.36
C ILE A 35 4.76 5.28 0.02
N LEU A 36 4.93 4.08 0.57
CA LEU A 36 5.50 3.92 1.90
C LEU A 36 7.03 4.09 1.84
N ALA A 37 7.59 4.67 2.88
CA ALA A 37 9.02 4.86 3.05
C ALA A 37 9.48 4.41 4.46
N PRO A 38 10.71 3.90 4.60
CA PRO A 38 11.68 3.63 3.54
C PRO A 38 11.28 2.43 2.67
N ALA A 39 11.77 2.38 1.43
CA ALA A 39 11.69 1.18 0.59
C ALA A 39 12.56 0.06 1.18
N PHE A 40 12.19 -1.18 0.90
CA PHE A 40 12.87 -2.36 1.41
C PHE A 40 13.98 -2.78 0.45
N THR A 41 15.24 -2.73 0.90
CA THR A 41 16.40 -3.16 0.11
C THR A 41 17.54 -3.65 1.01
N GLY A 42 18.51 -4.36 0.43
CA GLY A 42 19.67 -4.87 1.16
C GLY A 42 19.28 -5.91 2.20
N LEU A 43 19.96 -5.92 3.35
CA LEU A 43 19.63 -6.83 4.45
C LEU A 43 18.58 -6.20 5.36
N ILE A 44 17.41 -6.83 5.47
CA ILE A 44 16.28 -6.35 6.25
C ILE A 44 16.18 -7.13 7.55
N ALA A 45 16.29 -6.42 8.66
CA ALA A 45 16.08 -6.96 9.99
C ALA A 45 14.59 -7.16 10.29
N ILE A 46 14.28 -8.11 11.17
CA ILE A 46 12.93 -8.27 11.72
C ILE A 46 12.55 -6.96 12.42
N GLY A 47 11.31 -6.50 12.20
CA GLY A 47 10.82 -5.25 12.77
C GLY A 47 11.21 -4.00 11.97
N THR A 48 11.80 -4.14 10.78
CA THR A 48 11.92 -3.00 9.85
C THR A 48 10.52 -2.53 9.46
N ILE A 49 10.25 -1.24 9.64
CA ILE A 49 8.95 -0.63 9.37
C ILE A 49 9.09 0.30 8.16
N SER A 50 8.08 0.27 7.29
CA SER A 50 7.84 1.25 6.24
C SER A 50 6.47 1.84 6.47
N ASN A 51 6.34 3.17 6.41
CA ASN A 51 5.08 3.85 6.67
C ASN A 51 4.87 4.99 5.67
N GLY A 52 3.62 5.41 5.53
CA GLY A 52 3.24 6.51 4.66
C GLY A 52 1.93 7.11 5.15
N VAL A 53 1.74 8.40 4.87
CA VAL A 53 0.51 9.10 5.20
C VAL A 53 0.19 10.10 4.09
N THR A 54 -1.08 10.14 3.70
CA THR A 54 -1.63 11.18 2.82
C THR A 54 -2.59 12.01 3.66
N THR A 55 -2.30 13.31 3.78
CA THR A 55 -3.08 14.24 4.62
C THR A 55 -3.92 15.16 3.75
N GLY A 56 -4.84 15.91 4.37
CA GLY A 56 -5.72 16.84 3.64
C GLY A 56 -6.80 16.15 2.79
N LEU A 57 -7.06 14.87 3.03
CA LEU A 57 -8.10 14.13 2.31
C LEU A 57 -9.49 14.56 2.75
N SER A 58 -10.35 14.86 1.77
CA SER A 58 -11.78 15.10 1.94
C SER A 58 -12.53 14.18 1.00
N ILE A 59 -12.89 12.99 1.48
CA ILE A 59 -13.48 11.93 0.67
C ILE A 59 -14.95 11.78 1.07
N PRO A 60 -15.90 12.36 0.31
CA PRO A 60 -17.31 12.16 0.59
C PRO A 60 -17.71 10.72 0.29
N VAL A 61 -18.32 10.05 1.26
CA VAL A 61 -18.81 8.67 1.13
C VAL A 61 -20.33 8.66 1.24
N THR A 62 -21.03 8.53 0.11
CA THR A 62 -22.50 8.43 0.11
C THR A 62 -22.96 7.04 0.58
N PRO A 63 -24.19 6.88 1.09
CA PRO A 63 -24.73 5.58 1.46
C PRO A 63 -24.53 4.54 0.37
N GLN A 64 -24.18 3.31 0.78
CA GLN A 64 -23.89 2.16 -0.10
C GLN A 64 -22.59 2.22 -0.89
N THR A 65 -21.80 3.29 -0.80
CA THR A 65 -20.44 3.31 -1.35
C THR A 65 -19.60 2.25 -0.65
N ARG A 66 -18.97 1.36 -1.43
CA ARG A 66 -18.02 0.38 -0.90
C ARG A 66 -16.60 0.91 -1.07
N LEU A 67 -15.79 0.80 -0.03
CA LEU A 67 -14.38 1.19 -0.06
C LEU A 67 -13.51 -0.05 -0.01
N LEU A 68 -12.41 -0.02 -0.76
CA LEU A 68 -11.38 -1.04 -0.74
C LEU A 68 -10.02 -0.35 -0.70
N TYR A 69 -9.26 -0.60 0.36
CA TYR A 69 -7.87 -0.16 0.43
C TYR A 69 -6.96 -1.27 -0.08
N VAL A 70 -6.24 -1.01 -1.16
CA VAL A 70 -5.34 -1.97 -1.80
C VAL A 70 -3.91 -1.55 -1.53
N VAL A 71 -3.11 -2.50 -1.04
CA VAL A 71 -1.66 -2.36 -0.95
C VAL A 71 -1.03 -3.26 -2.00
N SER A 72 -0.12 -2.70 -2.78
CA SER A 72 0.65 -3.42 -3.79
C SER A 72 2.13 -3.35 -3.47
N ALA A 73 2.87 -4.42 -3.80
CA ALA A 73 4.30 -4.48 -3.70
C ALA A 73 4.88 -4.61 -5.11
N SER A 74 5.79 -3.72 -5.48
CA SER A 74 6.58 -3.83 -6.70
C SER A 74 8.04 -4.06 -6.35
N ALA A 75 8.72 -4.88 -7.13
CA ALA A 75 10.15 -5.14 -6.98
C ALA A 75 10.88 -4.72 -8.25
N THR A 76 12.03 -4.09 -8.10
CA THR A 76 12.97 -3.79 -9.19
C THR A 76 14.34 -4.31 -8.80
N GLY A 77 15.10 -4.87 -9.75
CA GLY A 77 16.48 -5.32 -9.52
C GLY A 77 16.78 -6.69 -10.09
N LEU A 78 17.80 -7.34 -9.52
CA LEU A 78 18.40 -8.58 -10.05
C LEU A 78 17.47 -9.79 -9.97
N THR A 79 16.61 -9.87 -8.95
CA THR A 79 15.66 -10.98 -8.79
C THR A 79 14.27 -10.47 -8.44
N LEU A 80 13.26 -10.88 -9.21
CA LEU A 80 11.86 -10.53 -8.99
C LEU A 80 11.14 -11.49 -8.03
N ILE A 81 11.77 -12.61 -7.65
CA ILE A 81 11.21 -13.62 -6.76
C ILE A 81 11.59 -13.26 -5.32
N ASN A 82 10.86 -12.32 -4.71
CA ASN A 82 11.03 -12.01 -3.29
C ASN A 82 9.69 -12.19 -2.57
N THR A 83 9.62 -13.17 -1.66
CA THR A 83 8.49 -13.29 -0.73
C THR A 83 8.79 -12.46 0.51
N VAL A 84 8.22 -11.26 0.59
CA VAL A 84 8.30 -10.42 1.80
C VAL A 84 7.19 -10.86 2.75
N GLN A 85 7.55 -11.58 3.81
CA GLN A 85 6.61 -11.93 4.87
C GLN A 85 6.54 -10.80 5.89
N GLY A 86 5.33 -10.37 6.24
CA GLY A 86 5.11 -9.30 7.21
C GLY A 86 3.63 -9.01 7.41
N TYR A 87 3.36 -8.03 8.27
CA TYR A 87 2.04 -7.52 8.53
C TYR A 87 1.94 -6.11 7.95
N TRP A 88 0.82 -5.80 7.31
CA TRP A 88 0.49 -4.46 6.85
C TRP A 88 -0.81 -4.01 7.51
N SER A 89 -0.91 -2.73 7.80
CA SER A 89 -2.11 -2.09 8.30
C SER A 89 -2.27 -0.72 7.64
N GLY A 90 -3.52 -0.25 7.58
CA GLY A 90 -3.85 1.05 7.05
C GLY A 90 -5.12 1.57 7.70
N ALA A 91 -5.23 2.89 7.83
CA ALA A 91 -6.43 3.56 8.31
C ALA A 91 -6.84 4.62 7.28
N VAL A 92 -8.15 4.81 7.14
CA VAL A 92 -8.73 5.83 6.26
C VAL A 92 -9.69 6.65 7.10
N ALA A 93 -9.48 7.96 7.15
CA ALA A 93 -10.44 8.89 7.72
C ALA A 93 -11.48 9.25 6.65
N ILE A 94 -12.76 8.96 6.93
CA ILE A 94 -13.89 9.32 6.08
C ILE A 94 -14.74 10.38 6.79
N GLN A 95 -15.34 11.27 6.00
CA GLN A 95 -16.22 12.35 6.50
C GLN A 95 -17.60 12.21 5.88
#